data_AF-A0A7C6LX65-F1
#
_entry.id   AF-A0A7C6LX65-F1
#
_cell.length_a   1.000
_cell.length_b   1.000
_cell.length_c   1.000
_cell.angle_alpha   90.00
_cell.angle_beta   90.00
_cell.angle_gamma   90.00
#
_symmetry.space_group_name_H-M   'P 1'
#
loop_
_entity.id
_entity.type
_entity.pdbx_description
1 polymer ?
#
loop_
_entity_poly.entity_id
_entity_poly.type
_entity_poly.pdbx_seq_one_letter_code
_entity_poly.pdbx_strand_id
1 'polypeptide(L)'
;VASTMPIISQTLNDAGIPFYVGADSMVNDGGLATYGINYTILGKETGKMAAQVLNGTDPGTIPVMTIKDVKIYINEKTADKIGVTFPQAVLDNAIVLGEE
;
A
#
# COMPACT_ATOMS: atom_id res chain seq x y z
N VAL A 1 -1.80 -12.45 -6.57
CA VAL A 1 -1.06 -11.87 -5.43
C VAL A 1 -1.94 -10.96 -4.59
N ALA A 2 -2.55 -9.90 -5.15
CA ALA A 2 -3.55 -9.10 -4.41
C ALA A 2 -4.88 -9.85 -4.19
N SER A 3 -5.35 -10.59 -5.20
CA SER A 3 -6.62 -11.34 -5.14
C SER A 3 -6.68 -12.42 -4.05
N THR A 4 -5.54 -12.83 -3.50
CA THR A 4 -5.43 -13.84 -2.43
C THR A 4 -5.34 -13.23 -1.04
N MET A 5 -5.32 -11.89 -0.93
CA MET A 5 -5.20 -11.18 0.34
C MET A 5 -6.24 -11.62 1.39
N PRO A 6 -7.53 -11.82 1.08
CA PRO A 6 -8.50 -12.22 2.09
C PRO A 6 -8.15 -13.54 2.78
N ILE A 7 -7.66 -14.54 2.01
CA ILE A 7 -7.29 -15.85 2.56
C ILE A 7 -6.00 -15.73 3.38
N ILE A 8 -5.01 -14.99 2.89
CA ILE A 8 -3.72 -14.81 3.55
C ILE A 8 -3.90 -14.02 4.85
N SER A 9 -4.62 -12.89 4.81
CA SER A 9 -4.84 -12.04 5.98
C SER A 9 -5.63 -12.77 7.04
N GLN A 10 -6.68 -13.50 6.68
CA GLN A 10 -7.41 -14.34 7.63
C GLN A 10 -6.49 -15.37 8.29
N THR A 11 -5.77 -16.17 7.50
CA THR A 11 -4.93 -17.25 8.02
C THR A 11 -3.84 -16.74 8.95
N LEU A 12 -3.14 -15.67 8.57
CA LEU A 12 -2.01 -15.13 9.35
C LEU A 12 -2.48 -14.35 10.57
N ASN A 13 -3.56 -13.58 10.45
CA ASN A 13 -4.11 -12.84 11.58
C ASN A 13 -4.72 -13.79 12.63
N ASP A 14 -5.38 -14.87 12.21
CA ASP A 14 -5.90 -15.89 13.15
C ASP A 14 -4.77 -16.67 13.83
N ALA A 15 -3.61 -16.80 13.17
CA ALA A 15 -2.41 -17.40 13.75
C ALA A 15 -1.57 -16.42 14.60
N GLY A 16 -1.95 -15.14 14.68
CA GLY A 16 -1.17 -14.11 15.37
C GLY A 16 0.19 -13.83 14.71
N ILE A 17 0.34 -14.10 13.41
CA ILE A 17 1.61 -13.94 12.70
C ILE A 17 1.63 -12.58 11.98
N PRO A 18 2.53 -11.66 12.35
CA PRO A 18 2.69 -10.40 11.65
C PRO A 18 3.23 -10.62 10.24
N PHE A 19 2.67 -9.92 9.25
CA PHE A 19 3.15 -10.02 7.86
C PHE A 19 3.11 -8.68 7.12
N TYR A 20 4.15 -8.46 6.31
CA TYR A 20 4.35 -7.25 5.53
C TYR A 20 3.97 -7.48 4.08
N VAL A 21 3.34 -6.49 3.48
CA VAL A 21 2.76 -6.58 2.13
C VAL A 21 3.41 -5.59 1.17
N GLY A 22 3.19 -5.76 -0.12
CA GLY A 22 3.87 -4.96 -1.15
C GLY A 22 3.20 -3.63 -1.51
N ALA A 23 2.00 -3.35 -1.00
CA ALA A 23 1.21 -2.17 -1.36
C ALA A 23 0.35 -1.67 -0.19
N ASP A 24 0.05 -0.38 -0.18
CA ASP A 24 -0.84 0.27 0.80
C ASP A 24 -2.25 -0.35 0.80
N SER A 25 -2.79 -0.67 -0.37
CA SER A 25 -4.09 -1.34 -0.49
C SER A 25 -4.13 -2.70 0.21
N MET A 26 -3.03 -3.45 0.16
CA MET A 26 -2.93 -4.75 0.83
C MET A 26 -2.82 -4.61 2.35
N VAL A 27 -2.34 -3.46 2.85
CA VAL A 27 -2.39 -3.15 4.28
C VAL A 27 -3.85 -2.93 4.68
N ASN A 28 -4.63 -2.23 3.85
CA ASN A 28 -6.07 -2.07 4.06
C ASN A 28 -6.83 -3.41 4.03
N ASP A 29 -6.37 -4.37 3.23
CA ASP A 29 -6.95 -5.73 3.13
C ASP A 29 -6.55 -6.67 4.30
N GLY A 30 -5.89 -6.15 5.33
CA GLY A 30 -5.56 -6.88 6.55
C GLY A 30 -4.09 -7.31 6.69
N GLY A 31 -3.20 -6.79 5.85
CA GLY A 31 -1.76 -6.81 6.11
C GLY A 31 -1.38 -5.94 7.31
N LEU A 32 -0.27 -6.25 7.99
CA LEU A 32 0.15 -5.47 9.15
C LEU A 32 0.74 -4.11 8.74
N ALA A 33 1.64 -4.11 7.76
CA ALA A 33 2.33 -2.90 7.34
C ALA A 33 2.99 -3.04 5.96
N THR A 34 3.32 -1.89 5.36
CA THR A 34 4.22 -1.81 4.21
C THR A 34 5.09 -0.56 4.27
N TYR A 35 6.20 -0.59 3.53
CA TYR A 35 6.96 0.60 3.18
C TYR A 35 6.91 0.74 1.66
N GLY A 36 6.08 1.65 1.18
CA GLY A 36 5.66 1.66 -0.21
C GLY A 36 5.27 3.03 -0.70
N ILE A 37 4.99 3.11 -2.00
CA ILE A 37 4.50 4.33 -2.64
C ILE A 37 3.02 4.53 -2.33
N ASN A 38 2.54 5.76 -2.48
CA ASN A 38 1.12 6.04 -2.48
C ASN A 38 0.51 5.69 -3.84
N TYR A 39 -0.38 4.70 -3.89
CA TYR A 39 -0.96 4.25 -5.17
C TYR A 39 -1.94 5.24 -5.78
N THR A 40 -2.55 6.12 -4.98
CA THR A 40 -3.38 7.23 -5.50
C THR A 40 -2.53 8.25 -6.27
N ILE A 41 -1.33 8.57 -5.78
CA ILE A 41 -0.39 9.46 -6.48
C ILE A 41 0.11 8.79 -7.77
N LEU A 42 0.49 7.51 -7.70
CA LEU A 42 0.89 6.75 -8.89
C LEU A 42 -0.22 6.75 -9.97
N GLY A 43 -1.47 6.51 -9.57
CA GLY A 43 -2.62 6.54 -10.47
C GLY A 43 -2.84 7.91 -11.10
N LYS A 44 -2.66 9.01 -10.36
CA LYS A 44 -2.74 10.38 -10.89
C LYS A 44 -1.68 10.65 -11.95
N GLU A 45 -0.43 10.28 -11.71
CA GLU A 45 0.64 10.43 -12.70
C GLU A 45 0.39 9.57 -13.94
N THR A 46 -0.09 8.34 -13.74
CA THR A 46 -0.50 7.44 -14.84
C THR A 46 -1.63 8.06 -15.68
N GLY A 47 -2.63 8.69 -15.04
CA GLY A 47 -3.72 9.38 -15.72
C GLY A 47 -3.23 10.57 -16.57
N LYS A 48 -2.23 11.32 -16.10
CA LYS A 48 -1.60 12.38 -16.90
C LYS A 48 -0.89 11.82 -18.13
N MET A 49 -0.19 10.70 -18.01
CA MET A 49 0.44 10.02 -19.15
C MET A 49 -0.62 9.54 -20.15
N ALA A 50 -1.72 8.94 -19.67
CA ALA A 50 -2.83 8.53 -20.53
C ALA A 50 -3.44 9.72 -21.29
N ALA A 51 -3.61 10.87 -20.63
CA ALA A 51 -4.10 12.08 -21.28
C ALA A 51 -3.15 12.59 -22.39
N GLN A 52 -1.83 12.51 -22.21
CA GLN A 52 -0.87 12.86 -23.27
C GLN A 52 -1.02 11.97 -24.51
N VAL A 53 -1.18 10.66 -24.30
CA VAL A 53 -1.41 9.69 -25.38
C VAL A 53 -2.72 9.97 -26.10
N LEU A 54 -3.81 10.19 -25.35
CA LEU A 54 -5.12 10.52 -25.94
C LEU A 54 -5.10 11.84 -26.73
N ASN A 55 -4.21 12.76 -26.39
CA ASN A 55 -3.97 14.01 -27.13
C ASN A 55 -2.97 13.87 -28.31
N GLY A 56 -2.58 12.65 -28.67
CA GLY A 56 -1.78 12.36 -29.87
C GLY A 56 -0.27 12.24 -29.66
N THR A 57 0.22 12.22 -28.42
CA THR A 57 1.64 11.95 -28.14
C THR A 57 1.95 10.47 -28.40
N ASP A 58 3.04 10.18 -29.11
CA ASP A 58 3.51 8.80 -29.31
C ASP A 58 3.93 8.18 -27.95
N PRO A 59 3.28 7.10 -27.49
CA PRO A 59 3.63 6.43 -26.24
C PRO A 59 5.10 6.02 -26.14
N GLY A 60 5.73 5.67 -27.27
CA GLY A 60 7.14 5.25 -27.31
C GLY A 60 8.12 6.37 -26.95
N THR A 61 7.67 7.62 -26.96
CA THR A 61 8.47 8.81 -26.59
C THR A 61 8.29 9.23 -25.14
N ILE A 62 7.29 8.68 -24.43
CA ILE A 62 7.03 9.02 -23.03
C ILE A 62 7.94 8.17 -22.13
N PRO A 63 8.83 8.77 -21.32
CA PRO A 63 9.73 8.00 -20.46
C PRO A 63 8.96 7.29 -19.34
N VAL A 64 9.44 6.10 -18.96
CA VAL A 64 8.92 5.35 -17.81
C VAL A 64 9.17 6.15 -16.53
N MET A 65 8.10 6.41 -15.77
CA MET A 65 8.18 7.12 -14.51
C MET A 65 8.31 6.15 -13.32
N THR A 66 9.06 6.57 -12.30
CA THR A 66 9.15 5.89 -11.01
C THR A 66 8.80 6.86 -9.89
N ILE A 67 8.03 6.39 -8.90
CA ILE A 67 7.71 7.18 -7.70
C ILE A 67 8.78 6.90 -6.65
N LYS A 68 9.42 7.97 -6.15
CA LYS A 68 10.47 7.89 -5.12
C LYS A 68 9.98 8.20 -3.71
N ASP A 69 8.83 8.87 -3.59
CA ASP A 69 8.23 9.15 -2.28
C ASP A 69 7.55 7.88 -1.77
N VAL A 70 8.16 7.30 -0.75
CA VAL A 70 7.70 6.10 -0.07
C VAL A 70 7.39 6.45 1.39
N LYS A 71 6.32 5.87 1.91
CA LYS A 71 5.83 6.09 3.27
C LYS A 71 5.67 4.75 3.97
N ILE A 72 5.67 4.80 5.30
CA ILE A 72 5.26 3.67 6.12
C ILE A 72 3.74 3.69 6.19
N TYR A 73 3.11 2.56 5.94
CA TYR A 73 1.68 2.35 6.15
C TYR A 73 1.49 1.22 7.13
N ILE A 74 0.59 1.39 8.09
CA ILE A 74 0.29 0.40 9.12
C ILE A 74 -1.21 0.16 9.21
N ASN A 75 -1.59 -1.02 9.71
CA ASN A 75 -2.97 -1.37 10.03
C ASN A 75 -3.09 -1.63 11.54
N GLU A 76 -3.67 -0.68 12.26
CA GLU A 76 -3.85 -0.77 13.71
C GLU A 76 -4.86 -1.87 14.10
N LYS A 77 -5.93 -2.03 13.32
CA LYS A 77 -6.92 -3.11 13.53
C LYS A 77 -6.29 -4.50 13.42
N THR A 78 -5.39 -4.68 12.45
CA THR A 78 -4.61 -5.91 12.32
C THR A 78 -3.66 -6.06 13.50
N ALA A 79 -2.94 -5.00 13.88
CA ALA A 79 -2.00 -5.01 15.00
C ALA A 79 -2.69 -5.41 16.32
N ASP A 80 -3.85 -4.85 16.60
CA ASP A 80 -4.69 -5.20 17.75
C ASP A 80 -5.11 -6.67 17.72
N LYS A 81 -5.57 -7.15 16.55
CA LYS A 81 -6.00 -8.55 16.37
C LYS A 81 -4.88 -9.56 16.66
N ILE A 82 -3.64 -9.20 16.33
CA ILE A 82 -2.47 -10.09 16.50
C ILE A 82 -1.64 -9.77 17.75
N GLY A 83 -2.04 -8.79 18.57
CA GLY A 83 -1.33 -8.41 19.79
C GLY A 83 0.00 -7.71 19.57
N VAL A 84 0.17 -6.99 18.46
CA VAL A 84 1.36 -6.19 18.14
C VAL A 84 1.14 -4.73 18.51
N THR A 85 2.17 -4.11 19.10
CA THR A 85 2.19 -2.67 19.35
C THR A 85 3.29 -2.02 18.52
N PHE A 86 3.02 -0.83 18.00
CA PHE A 86 4.01 -0.06 17.25
C PHE A 86 4.77 0.88 18.18
N PRO A 87 6.11 0.99 18.06
CA PRO A 87 6.87 2.03 18.74
C PRO A 87 6.39 3.43 18.32
N GLN A 88 6.47 4.41 19.22
CA GLN A 88 6.05 5.79 18.94
C GLN A 88 6.73 6.37 17.69
N ALA A 89 8.02 6.07 17.49
CA ALA A 89 8.77 6.50 16.31
C ALA A 89 8.18 6.00 14.98
N VAL A 90 7.49 4.85 14.98
CA VAL A 90 6.77 4.35 13.80
C VAL A 90 5.47 5.12 13.63
N LEU A 91 4.68 5.26 14.71
CA LEU A 91 3.40 5.98 14.70
C LEU A 91 3.55 7.43 14.20
N ASP A 92 4.61 8.12 14.63
CA ASP A 92 4.89 9.50 14.24
C ASP A 92 5.20 9.67 12.73
N ASN A 93 5.58 8.59 12.05
CA ASN A 93 6.03 8.61 10.65
C ASN A 93 5.14 7.74 9.73
N ALA A 94 4.12 7.08 10.26
CA ALA A 94 3.27 6.16 9.53
C ALA A 94 1.94 6.81 9.14
N ILE A 95 1.39 6.32 8.04
CA ILE A 95 0.00 6.55 7.65
C ILE A 95 -0.80 5.34 8.17
N VAL A 96 -1.80 5.60 9.00
CA VAL A 96 -2.70 4.56 9.51
C VAL A 96 -3.76 4.25 8.45
N LEU A 97 -3.96 2.96 8.19
CA LEU A 97 -4.98 2.41 7.29
C LEU A 97 -5.85 1.39 8.05
N GLY A 98 -7.02 1.05 7.51
CA GLY A 98 -7.93 0.07 8.12
C GLY A 98 -8.89 0.62 9.18
N GLU A 99 -9.22 1.91 9.12
CA GLU A 99 -10.16 2.59 10.04
C GLU A 99 -11.66 2.31 9.77
N GLU A 100 -12.02 1.39 8.87
CA GLU A 100 -13.41 0.97 8.60
C GLU A 100 -13.71 -0.49 9.02
#